data_AF-A0A377DJQ4-F1
#
_entry.id   AF-A0A377DJQ4-F1
#
_cell.length_a   1.000
_cell.length_b   1.000
_cell.length_c   1.000
_cell.angle_alpha   90.00
_cell.angle_beta   90.00
_cell.angle_gamma   90.00
#
_symmetry.space_group_name_H-M   'P 1'
#
loop_
_entity.id
_entity.type
_entity.pdbx_description
1 polymer ?
#
loop_
_entity_poly.entity_id
_entity_poly.type
_entity_poly.pdbx_seq_one_letter_code
_entity_poly.pdbx_strand_id
1 'polypeptide(L)' 'MTAVHQFCIIGAHVMVGGCSGVAQDVPPYVIAQGNHATPFGVNIEG' A
#
# COMPACT_ATOMS: atom_id res chain seq x y z
N MET A 1 1.55 -2.66 -12.50
CA MET A 1 0.12 -2.59 -12.13
C MET A 1 -0.01 -3.03 -10.67
N THR A 2 -0.81 -2.32 -9.89
CA THR A 2 -1.13 -2.65 -8.49
C THR A 2 -2.65 -2.62 -8.36
N ALA A 3 -3.24 -3.70 -7.85
CA ALA A 3 -4.68 -3.79 -7.68
C ALA A 3 -5.08 -3.28 -6.29
N VAL A 4 -6.12 -2.44 -6.24
CA VAL A 4 -6.73 -1.98 -5.00
C VAL A 4 -8.15 -2.51 -4.96
N HIS A 5 -8.47 -3.26 -3.92
CA HIS A 5 -9.82 -3.77 -3.73
C HIS A 5 -10.78 -2.60 -3.48
N GLN A 6 -12.02 -2.74 -3.95
CA GLN A 6 -13.04 -1.72 -3.74
C GLN A 6 -13.18 -1.39 -2.25
N PHE A 7 -13.40 -0.10 -1.97
CA PHE A 7 -13.57 0.50 -0.63
C PHE A 7 -12.29 0.63 0.23
N CYS A 8 -11.14 0.13 -0.21
CA CYS A 8 -9.88 0.41 0.50
C CYS A 8 -9.52 1.89 0.44
N ILE A 9 -9.06 2.43 1.56
CA ILE A 9 -8.51 3.78 1.69
C ILE A 9 -7.00 3.72 1.54
N ILE A 10 -6.46 4.56 0.64
CA ILE A 10 -5.02 4.77 0.48
C ILE A 10 -4.66 6.10 1.15
N GLY A 11 -3.87 6.03 2.22
CA GLY A 11 -3.39 7.21 2.92
C GLY A 11 -2.50 8.10 2.06
N ALA A 12 -2.32 9.35 2.50
CA ALA A 12 -1.36 10.26 1.85
C ALA A 12 0.08 9.75 2.00
N HIS A 13 0.91 10.00 0.99
CA HIS A 13 2.35 9.66 0.99
C HIS A 13 2.68 8.17 1.18
N VAL A 14 1.74 7.29 0.83
CA VAL A 14 1.94 5.84 0.83
C VAL A 14 2.76 5.43 -0.39
N MET A 15 3.62 4.43 -0.22
CA MET A 15 4.22 3.70 -1.33
C MET A 15 3.65 2.28 -1.37
N VAL A 16 3.04 1.88 -2.50
CA VAL A 16 2.62 0.49 -2.73
C VAL A 16 3.47 -0.13 -3.81
N GLY A 17 4.16 -1.22 -3.49
CA GLY A 17 5.04 -1.92 -4.43
C GLY A 17 4.29 -2.38 -5.68
N GLY A 18 5.00 -2.44 -6.82
CA GLY A 18 4.43 -2.98 -8.05
C GLY A 18 3.99 -4.45 -7.89
N CYS A 19 3.02 -4.87 -8.70
CA CYS A 19 2.45 -6.23 -8.67
C CYS A 19 1.85 -6.63 -7.32
N SER A 20 1.40 -5.64 -6.53
CA SER A 20 0.72 -5.88 -5.25
C SER A 20 -0.79 -5.93 -5.39
N GLY A 21 -1.45 -6.64 -4.47
CA GLY A 21 -2.90 -6.64 -4.29
C GLY A 21 -3.27 -6.10 -2.90
N VAL A 22 -3.86 -4.92 -2.84
CA VAL A 22 -4.28 -4.25 -1.60
C VAL A 22 -5.72 -4.66 -1.29
N ALA A 23 -5.89 -5.48 -0.25
CA ALA A 23 -7.20 -5.96 0.22
C ALA A 23 -7.68 -5.27 1.51
N GLN A 24 -6.85 -4.40 2.09
CA GLN A 24 -7.10 -3.66 3.33
C GLN A 24 -6.55 -2.24 3.19
N ASP A 25 -7.04 -1.32 4.02
CA ASP A 25 -6.56 0.07 4.03
C ASP A 25 -5.05 0.16 4.26
N VAL A 26 -4.42 1.14 3.63
CA VAL A 26 -3.01 1.46 3.85
C VAL A 26 -2.90 2.81 4.55
N PRO A 27 -2.45 2.86 5.82
CA PRO A 27 -2.33 4.11 6.56
C PRO A 27 -1.35 5.09 5.91
N PRO A 28 -1.49 6.41 6.13
CA PRO A 28 -0.57 7.41 5.60
C PRO A 28 0.90 7.10 5.92
N TYR A 29 1.79 7.46 4.99
CA TYR A 29 3.24 7.28 5.09
C TYR A 29 3.74 5.82 5.19
N VAL A 30 2.90 4.80 5.03
CA VAL A 30 3.32 3.39 5.07
C VAL A 30 3.88 2.95 3.72
N ILE A 31 4.84 2.02 3.73
CA ILE A 31 5.19 1.23 2.55
C ILE A 31 4.52 -0.14 2.66
N ALA A 32 3.81 -0.58 1.62
CA ALA A 32 3.14 -1.89 1.56
C ALA A 32 3.46 -2.64 0.27
N GLN A 33 3.61 -3.97 0.33
CA GLN A 33 3.92 -4.79 -0.87
C GLN A 33 3.39 -6.21 -0.74
N GLY A 34 3.04 -6.83 -1.88
CA GLY A 34 2.73 -8.26 -1.99
C GLY A 34 1.37 -8.56 -2.62
N ASN A 35 1.18 -9.79 -3.11
CA ASN A 35 -0.13 -10.28 -3.56
C ASN A 35 -0.93 -10.75 -2.32
N HIS A 36 -1.74 -9.84 -1.78
CA HIS A 36 -1.97 -9.59 -0.34
C HIS A 36 -0.87 -8.71 0.24
N ALA A 37 -1.01 -7.40 0.04
CA ALA A 37 -0.04 -6.41 0.47
C ALA A 37 0.04 -6.35 2.00
N THR A 38 1.26 -6.39 2.53
CA THR A 38 1.55 -6.22 3.97
C THR A 38 2.45 -5.01 4.18
N PRO A 39 2.36 -4.34 5.36
CA PRO A 39 3.22 -3.22 5.68
C PRO A 39 4.68 -3.67 5.84
N PHE A 40 5.62 -2.95 5.21
CA PHE A 40 7.06 -3.21 5.26
C PHE A 40 7.87 -2.07 5.88
N GLY A 41 7.25 -0.93 6.22
CA GLY A 41 7.93 0.17 6.90
C GLY A 41 7.25 1.51 6.69
N VAL A 42 7.97 2.59 6.98
CA VAL A 42 7.56 3.98 6.72
C VAL A 42 8.24 4.45 5.43
N ASN A 43 7.51 5.16 4.59
CA ASN A 43 8.01 5.80 3.38
C ASN A 43 8.87 7.01 3.76
N ILE A 44 10.13 6.76 4.09
CA ILE A 44 11.10 7.78 4.49
C ILE A 44 11.71 8.55 3.29
N GLU A 45 11.72 7.93 2.11
CA GLU A 45 12.34 8.51 0.90
C GLU A 45 11.38 9.48 0.18
N GLY A 46 10.07 9.22 0.22
CA GLY A 46 9.04 10.07 -0.39
C GLY A 46 8.52 9.53 -1.71
#